data_AF-A0A438GY68-F1
#
_entry.id   AF-A0A438GY68-F1
#
_cell.length_a   1.000
_cell.length_b   1.000
_cell.length_c   1.000
_cell.angle_alpha   90.00
_cell.angle_beta   90.00
_cell.angle_gamma   90.00
#
_symmetry.space_group_name_H-M   'P 1'
#
loop_
_entity.id
_entity.type
_entity.pdbx_description
1 polymer ?
#
loop_
_entity_poly.entity_id
_entity_poly.type
_entity_poly.pdbx_seq_one_letter_code
_entity_poly.pdbx_strand_id
1 'polypeptide(L)'
;MIKQVPTYAKFLKDLCTVKRGLNVNKKAFLTEQVSAIIQCKSPVKYKDPGCPTISVSIGGTCVEKALLDLGASVNLLPYSVYKQLGLGELKPTSITLSLADRSVKIPRGMIEDVLVQVDKFYYPVDFVVLDTDLLSKELIMFLSYLEDHS
;
A
#
# COMPACT_ATOMS: atom_id res chain seq x y z
N MET A 1 34.40 -28.76 -9.09
CA MET A 1 33.64 -30.04 -9.11
C MET A 1 32.21 -29.76 -8.67
N ILE A 2 31.27 -29.60 -9.61
CA ILE A 2 29.86 -29.28 -9.30
C ILE A 2 29.12 -30.61 -9.11
N LYS A 3 28.56 -30.83 -7.92
CA LYS A 3 27.69 -31.98 -7.65
C LYS A 3 26.36 -31.73 -8.36
N GLN A 4 26.05 -32.51 -9.40
CA GLN A 4 24.70 -32.54 -9.97
C GLN A 4 23.71 -32.96 -8.87
N VAL A 5 22.52 -32.34 -8.86
CA VAL A 5 21.39 -32.70 -8.00
C VAL A 5 20.37 -33.48 -8.84
N PRO A 6 20.59 -34.80 -9.09
CA PRO A 6 19.68 -35.62 -9.90
C PRO A 6 18.30 -35.84 -9.25
N THR A 7 18.15 -35.51 -7.97
CA THR A 7 16.95 -35.79 -7.17
C THR A 7 15.78 -34.85 -7.49
N TYR A 8 16.03 -33.58 -7.79
CA TYR A 8 14.98 -32.60 -8.04
C TYR A 8 14.29 -32.82 -9.40
N ALA A 9 15.05 -33.19 -10.42
CA ALA A 9 14.52 -33.45 -11.77
C ALA A 9 13.59 -34.68 -11.82
N LYS A 10 13.84 -35.70 -10.98
CA LYS A 10 12.93 -36.85 -10.81
C LYS A 10 11.59 -36.40 -10.22
N PHE A 11 11.63 -35.57 -9.19
CA PHE A 11 10.44 -35.06 -8.52
C PHE A 11 9.53 -34.25 -9.45
N LEU A 12 10.12 -33.40 -10.30
CA LEU A 12 9.38 -32.63 -11.30
C LEU A 12 8.74 -33.51 -12.39
N LYS A 13 9.41 -34.60 -12.79
CA LYS A 13 8.85 -35.56 -13.76
C LYS A 13 7.68 -36.34 -13.17
N ASP A 14 7.77 -36.72 -11.90
CA ASP A 14 6.67 -37.42 -11.22
C ASP A 14 5.44 -36.51 -11.06
N LEU A 15 5.65 -35.21 -10.75
CA LEU A 15 4.57 -34.23 -10.65
C LEU A 15 3.81 -34.03 -11.98
N CYS A 16 4.52 -34.01 -13.11
CA CYS A 16 3.91 -33.89 -14.43
C CYS A 16 3.14 -35.15 -14.88
N THR A 17 3.50 -36.32 -14.35
CA THR A 17 2.87 -37.60 -14.73
C THR A 17 1.56 -37.85 -13.97
N VAL A 18 1.38 -37.25 -12.79
CA VAL A 18 0.17 -37.38 -11.96
C VAL A 18 -1.06 -36.68 -12.57
N LYS A 19 -0.89 -35.83 -13.60
CA LYS A 19 -1.99 -35.10 -14.25
C LYS A 19 -2.81 -35.91 -15.28
N ARG A 20 -2.91 -37.23 -15.13
CA ARG A 20 -3.88 -38.05 -15.89
C ARG A 20 -4.50 -39.11 -14.98
N GLY A 21 -5.67 -38.80 -14.42
CA GLY A 21 -6.58 -39.79 -13.88
C GLY A 21 -7.05 -39.56 -12.45
N LEU A 22 -7.81 -38.49 -12.20
CA LEU A 22 -8.77 -38.49 -11.09
C LEU A 22 -10.12 -37.98 -11.61
N ASN A 23 -10.86 -38.90 -12.21
CA ASN A 23 -12.31 -38.83 -12.24
C ASN A 23 -12.78 -38.99 -10.79
N VAL A 24 -13.00 -37.87 -10.11
CA VAL A 24 -13.60 -37.85 -8.77
C VAL A 24 -14.86 -37.03 -8.88
N ASN A 25 -16.00 -37.71 -8.93
CA ASN A 25 -17.29 -37.10 -8.61
C ASN A 25 -17.31 -36.78 -7.10
N LYS A 26 -16.69 -35.65 -6.73
CA LYS A 26 -16.85 -35.04 -5.41
C LYS A 26 -17.78 -33.85 -5.57
N LYS A 27 -19.01 -34.02 -5.10
CA LYS A 27 -19.99 -32.95 -5.00
C LYS A 27 -19.54 -32.02 -3.87
N ALA A 28 -18.77 -30.99 -4.21
CA ALA A 28 -18.43 -29.91 -3.30
C ALA A 28 -19.57 -28.90 -3.26
N PHE A 29 -20.00 -28.48 -2.07
CA PHE A 29 -20.95 -27.38 -1.93
C PHE A 29 -20.19 -26.08 -2.14
N LEU A 30 -20.44 -25.42 -3.26
CA LEU A 30 -19.90 -24.09 -3.54
C LEU A 30 -20.71 -23.08 -2.73
N THR A 31 -20.03 -22.29 -1.92
CA THR A 31 -20.62 -21.10 -1.32
C THR A 31 -20.93 -20.08 -2.43
N GLU A 32 -21.92 -19.21 -2.18
CA GLU A 32 -22.43 -18.24 -3.17
C GLU A 32 -21.33 -17.35 -3.79
N GLN A 33 -20.27 -17.07 -3.02
CA GLN A 33 -19.11 -16.30 -3.51
C GLN A 33 -18.27 -17.09 -4.52
N VAL A 34 -18.07 -18.39 -4.30
CA VAL A 34 -17.26 -19.23 -5.19
C VAL A 34 -18.03 -19.56 -6.47
N SER A 35 -19.36 -19.70 -6.39
CA SER A 35 -20.21 -19.86 -7.57
C SER A 35 -20.27 -18.59 -8.43
N ALA A 36 -20.23 -17.38 -7.84
CA ALA A 36 -20.15 -16.13 -8.60
C ALA A 36 -18.85 -16.02 -9.42
N ILE A 37 -17.71 -16.41 -8.84
CA ILE A 37 -16.40 -16.43 -9.49
C ILE A 37 -16.38 -17.42 -10.66
N ILE A 38 -16.91 -18.63 -10.48
CA ILE A 38 -16.97 -19.66 -11.53
C ILE A 38 -17.96 -19.29 -12.64
N GLN A 39 -19.06 -18.58 -12.33
CA GLN A 39 -20.04 -18.15 -13.31
C GLN A 39 -19.58 -16.96 -14.18
N CYS A 40 -18.36 -16.44 -13.97
CA CYS A 40 -17.90 -15.21 -14.62
C CYS A 40 -18.92 -14.06 -14.52
N LYS A 41 -19.77 -14.07 -13.49
CA LYS A 41 -20.55 -12.90 -13.14
C LYS A 41 -19.56 -11.99 -12.45
N SER A 42 -19.14 -10.95 -13.15
CA SER A 42 -18.27 -9.92 -12.57
C SER A 42 -18.86 -9.57 -11.19
N PRO A 43 -18.08 -9.66 -10.10
CA PRO A 43 -18.57 -9.18 -8.81
C PRO A 43 -19.10 -7.77 -9.04
N VAL A 44 -20.27 -7.48 -8.46
CA VAL A 44 -20.88 -6.16 -8.53
C VAL A 44 -19.77 -5.16 -8.21
N LYS A 45 -19.44 -4.30 -9.17
CA LYS A 45 -18.45 -3.23 -8.96
C LYS A 45 -18.88 -2.52 -7.69
N TYR A 46 -18.09 -2.65 -6.63
CA TYR A 46 -18.26 -1.77 -5.48
C TYR A 46 -18.20 -0.35 -6.04
N LYS A 47 -19.16 0.49 -5.64
CA LYS A 47 -19.07 1.91 -5.97
C LYS A 47 -17.70 2.38 -5.49
N ASP A 48 -17.02 3.12 -6.36
CA ASP A 48 -15.76 3.76 -5.98
C ASP A 48 -16.00 4.52 -4.67
N PRO A 49 -15.31 4.20 -3.57
CA PRO A 49 -15.56 4.82 -2.27
C PRO A 49 -15.24 6.33 -2.27
N GLY A 50 -14.71 6.88 -3.38
CA GLY A 50 -14.20 8.24 -3.46
C GLY A 50 -12.74 8.27 -3.05
N CYS A 51 -12.27 9.39 -2.49
CA CYS A 51 -10.94 9.46 -1.89
C CYS A 51 -11.00 8.87 -0.47
N PRO A 52 -10.46 7.66 -0.22
CA PRO A 52 -10.57 7.04 1.09
C PRO A 52 -9.71 7.83 2.09
N THR A 53 -10.31 8.19 3.24
CA THR A 53 -9.62 8.85 4.34
C THR A 53 -9.52 7.94 5.56
N ILE A 54 -8.40 7.99 6.26
CA ILE A 54 -8.20 7.32 7.55
C ILE A 54 -7.79 8.33 8.63
N SER A 55 -8.08 8.02 9.89
CA SER A 55 -7.58 8.77 11.04
C SER A 55 -6.22 8.23 11.47
N VAL A 56 -5.23 9.11 11.62
CA VAL A 56 -3.88 8.76 12.07
C VAL A 56 -3.44 9.69 13.19
N SER A 57 -2.45 9.28 14.00
CA SER A 57 -1.80 10.15 14.96
C SER A 57 -0.30 10.24 14.70
N ILE A 58 0.24 11.46 14.66
CA ILE A 58 1.66 11.72 14.41
C ILE A 58 2.17 12.61 15.53
N GLY A 59 3.21 12.18 16.24
CA GLY A 59 3.77 12.95 17.35
C GLY A 59 2.74 13.31 18.44
N GLY A 60 1.71 12.48 18.63
CA GLY A 60 0.61 12.73 19.56
C GLY A 60 -0.50 13.65 19.04
N THR A 61 -0.38 14.18 17.82
CA THR A 61 -1.42 14.99 17.17
C THR A 61 -2.28 14.10 16.28
N CYS A 62 -3.59 14.11 16.51
CA CYS A 62 -4.55 13.39 15.68
C CYS A 62 -4.81 14.14 14.36
N VAL A 63 -4.65 13.44 13.24
CA VAL A 63 -5.03 13.86 11.90
C VAL A 63 -6.22 13.00 11.49
N GLU A 64 -7.42 13.57 11.56
CA GLU A 64 -8.67 12.84 11.34
C GLU A 64 -8.88 12.38 9.88
N LYS A 65 -8.24 13.05 8.93
CA LYS A 65 -8.42 12.85 7.49
C LYS A 65 -7.09 12.80 6.77
N ALA A 66 -6.39 11.68 6.88
CA ALA A 66 -5.29 11.35 5.98
C ALA A 66 -5.85 10.64 4.74
N LEU A 67 -5.56 11.17 3.55
CA LEU A 67 -5.95 10.58 2.28
C LEU A 67 -5.07 9.36 2.02
N LEU A 68 -5.72 8.27 1.62
CA LEU A 68 -5.07 7.06 1.17
C LEU A 68 -5.12 7.03 -0.36
N ASP A 69 -3.96 7.24 -0.98
CA ASP A 69 -3.81 7.18 -2.43
C ASP A 69 -2.95 5.98 -2.82
N LEU A 70 -3.56 4.88 -3.29
CA LEU A 70 -2.83 3.68 -3.74
C LEU A 70 -2.07 3.87 -5.06
N GLY A 71 -2.16 5.04 -5.71
CA GLY A 71 -1.35 5.41 -6.87
C GLY A 71 -0.11 6.26 -6.56
N ALA A 72 0.02 6.80 -5.34
CA ALA A 72 1.16 7.64 -4.98
C ALA A 72 2.45 6.83 -4.76
N SER A 73 3.60 7.30 -5.23
CA SER A 73 4.87 6.59 -4.98
C SER A 73 5.59 7.04 -3.70
N VAL A 74 5.13 8.12 -3.08
CA VAL A 74 5.78 8.80 -1.94
C VAL A 74 4.72 9.34 -0.98
N ASN A 75 5.06 9.45 0.30
CA ASN A 75 4.21 10.11 1.30
C ASN A 75 4.47 11.62 1.30
N LEU A 76 3.40 12.41 1.29
CA LEU A 76 3.49 13.86 1.27
C LEU A 76 2.96 14.46 2.56
N LEU A 77 3.75 15.36 3.15
CA LEU A 77 3.38 16.12 4.33
C LEU A 77 3.33 17.62 3.97
N PRO A 78 2.16 18.27 4.07
CA PRO A 78 2.07 19.72 3.93
C PRO A 78 2.99 20.44 4.92
N TYR A 79 3.72 21.46 4.45
CA TYR A 79 4.66 22.20 5.29
C TYR A 79 3.98 22.86 6.51
N SER A 80 2.72 23.25 6.37
CA SER A 80 1.89 23.78 7.47
C SER A 80 1.68 22.75 8.59
N VAL A 81 1.38 21.50 8.23
CA VAL A 81 1.21 20.39 9.18
C VAL A 81 2.55 20.01 9.80
N TYR A 82 3.61 19.88 8.99
CA TYR A 82 4.97 19.65 9.49
C TYR A 82 5.38 20.68 10.55
N LYS A 83 5.12 21.98 10.30
CA LYS A 83 5.40 23.05 11.27
C LYS A 83 4.62 22.88 12.58
N GLN A 84 3.36 22.47 12.50
CA GLN A 84 2.51 22.26 13.68
C GLN A 84 2.97 21.06 14.51
N LEU A 85 3.41 19.99 13.83
CA LEU A 85 3.90 18.77 14.46
C LEU A 85 5.28 18.93 15.09
N GLY A 86 6.07 19.91 14.65
CA GLY A 86 7.39 20.20 15.22
C GLY A 86 8.39 19.05 15.07
N LEU A 87 8.37 18.34 13.93
CA LEU A 87 9.11 17.09 13.68
C LEU A 87 10.64 17.24 13.54
N GLY A 88 11.23 18.33 14.03
CA GLY A 88 12.67 18.59 13.90
C GLY A 88 13.08 19.11 12.53
N GLU A 89 14.37 19.06 12.19
CA GLU A 89 14.91 19.63 10.95
C GLU A 89 14.62 18.76 9.72
N LEU A 90 14.40 19.41 8.57
CA LEU A 90 14.26 18.71 7.29
C LEU A 90 15.63 18.34 6.72
N LYS A 91 15.77 17.09 6.26
CA LYS A 91 16.90 16.67 5.45
C LYS A 91 16.79 17.30 4.04
N PRO A 92 17.84 17.97 3.55
CA PRO A 92 17.87 18.44 2.17
C PRO A 92 17.70 17.29 1.19
N THR A 93 16.93 17.50 0.13
CA THR A 93 16.73 16.51 -0.93
C THR A 93 16.81 17.19 -2.30
N SER A 94 17.35 16.49 -3.29
CA SER A 94 17.44 16.96 -4.68
C SER A 94 16.34 16.39 -5.57
N ILE A 95 15.37 15.67 -4.99
CA ILE A 95 14.25 15.09 -5.75
C ILE A 95 13.32 16.20 -6.28
N THR A 96 12.66 15.92 -7.39
CA THR A 96 11.55 16.74 -7.90
C THR A 96 10.32 15.85 -8.05
N LEU A 97 9.15 16.39 -7.73
CA LEU A 97 7.89 15.65 -7.77
C LEU A 97 7.08 16.10 -8.97
N SER A 98 6.68 15.15 -9.81
CA SER A 98 5.73 15.37 -10.89
C SER A 98 4.35 14.94 -10.39
N LEU A 99 3.41 15.87 -10.35
CA LEU A 99 2.03 15.63 -9.91
C LEU A 99 1.17 15.14 -11.08
N ALA A 100 -0.03 14.62 -10.76
CA ALA A 100 -0.97 14.11 -11.76
C ALA A 100 -1.45 15.20 -12.75
N ASP A 101 -1.45 16.46 -12.33
CA ASP A 101 -1.72 17.63 -13.18
C ASP A 101 -0.53 18.02 -14.08
N ARG A 102 0.54 17.20 -14.08
CA ARG A 102 1.80 17.40 -14.80
C ARG A 102 2.62 18.60 -14.29
N SER A 103 2.22 19.21 -13.18
CA SER A 103 3.05 20.23 -12.53
C SER A 103 4.24 19.57 -11.84
N VAL A 104 5.36 20.29 -11.83
CA VAL A 104 6.57 19.86 -11.12
C VAL A 104 6.72 20.72 -9.88
N LYS A 105 6.86 20.07 -8.72
CA LYS A 105 7.08 20.73 -7.43
C LYS A 105 8.44 20.33 -6.87
N ILE A 106 9.12 21.33 -6.31
CA ILE A 106 10.38 21.13 -5.58
C ILE A 106 10.00 21.02 -4.10
N PRO A 107 10.31 19.90 -3.44
CA PRO A 107 10.07 19.77 -2.01
C PRO A 107 11.03 20.63 -1.20
N ARG A 108 10.58 20.98 0.00
CA ARG A 108 11.35 21.73 0.98
C ARG A 108 12.42 20.88 1.64
N GLY A 109 12.18 19.58 1.69
CA GLY A 109 13.06 18.59 2.30
C GLY A 109 12.31 17.29 2.56
N MET A 110 12.99 16.36 3.23
CA MET A 110 12.44 15.08 3.66
C MET A 110 12.61 14.92 5.16
N ILE A 111 11.68 14.22 5.80
CA ILE A 111 11.81 13.76 7.18
C ILE A 111 11.65 12.25 7.18
N GLU A 112 12.56 11.56 7.85
CA GLU A 112 12.63 10.10 7.88
C GLU A 112 12.14 9.56 9.23
N ASP A 113 11.70 8.31 9.24
CA ASP A 113 11.34 7.55 10.45
C ASP A 113 10.27 8.23 11.34
N VAL A 114 9.32 8.95 10.74
CA VAL A 114 8.21 9.56 11.49
C VAL A 114 7.24 8.47 11.91
N LEU A 115 7.05 8.31 13.23
CA LEU A 115 6.10 7.34 13.76
C LEU A 115 4.66 7.82 13.53
N VAL A 116 3.94 7.08 12.69
CA VAL A 116 2.51 7.26 12.43
C VAL A 116 1.75 6.14 13.12
N GLN A 117 0.82 6.52 13.98
CA GLN A 117 -0.09 5.60 14.63
C GLN A 117 -1.36 5.45 13.82
N VAL A 118 -1.69 4.20 13.46
CA VAL A 118 -2.97 3.82 12.87
C VAL A 118 -3.63 2.84 13.82
N ASP A 119 -4.77 3.23 14.39
CA ASP A 119 -5.42 2.51 15.50
C ASP A 119 -4.42 2.26 16.65
N LYS A 120 -4.00 1.00 16.86
CA LYS A 120 -3.08 0.59 17.95
C LYS A 120 -1.64 0.35 17.48
N PHE A 121 -1.39 0.46 16.18
CA PHE A 121 -0.11 0.11 15.56
C PHE A 121 0.67 1.35 15.18
N TYR A 122 1.99 1.27 15.29
CA TYR A 122 2.92 2.33 14.95
C TYR A 122 3.75 1.91 13.74
N TYR A 123 3.85 2.78 12.76
CA TYR A 123 4.59 2.58 11.53
C TYR A 123 5.59 3.72 11.34
N PRO A 124 6.89 3.45 11.14
CA PRO A 124 7.82 4.48 10.70
C PRO A 124 7.54 4.82 9.24
N VAL A 125 7.44 6.11 8.93
CA VAL A 125 7.12 6.61 7.60
C VAL A 125 8.03 7.78 7.25
N ASP A 126 8.61 7.73 6.05
CA ASP A 126 9.34 8.85 5.48
C ASP A 126 8.38 9.76 4.73
N PHE A 127 8.47 11.07 4.99
CA PHE A 127 7.64 12.08 4.35
C PHE A 127 8.47 13.08 3.56
N VAL A 128 8.01 13.36 2.34
CA VAL A 128 8.47 14.51 1.57
C VAL A 128 7.63 15.72 1.93
N VAL A 129 8.27 16.82 2.30
CA VAL A 129 7.59 18.03 2.76
C VAL A 129 7.46 19.04 1.63
N LEU A 130 6.23 19.48 1.36
CA LEU A 130 5.90 20.40 0.27
C LEU A 130 5.22 21.68 0.77
N ASP A 131 5.58 22.81 0.16
CA ASP A 131 4.81 24.05 0.25
C ASP A 131 3.53 23.89 -0.60
N THR A 132 2.41 23.69 0.08
CA THR A 132 1.07 23.56 -0.51
C THR A 132 0.25 24.78 -0.15
N ASP A 133 -0.52 25.29 -1.11
CA ASP A 133 -1.40 26.44 -0.88
C ASP A 133 -2.55 25.99 0.04
N LEU A 134 -2.51 26.55 1.25
CA LEU A 134 -3.52 26.60 2.29
C LEU A 134 -4.89 26.07 1.85
N LEU A 135 -5.22 24.82 2.20
CA LEU A 135 -6.54 24.35 2.68
C LEU A 135 -6.61 22.81 2.79
N SER A 136 -5.74 22.06 2.12
CA SER A 136 -5.62 20.62 2.35
C SER A 136 -4.85 20.37 3.65
N LYS A 137 -5.59 20.28 4.76
CA LYS A 137 -5.11 19.63 6.01
C LYS A 137 -4.90 18.11 5.84
N GLU A 138 -5.04 17.66 4.61
CA GLU A 138 -5.04 16.28 4.18
C GLU A 138 -3.59 15.86 3.95
N LEU A 139 -3.11 15.03 4.87
CA LEU A 139 -1.89 14.24 4.71
C LEU A 139 -2.15 13.21 3.60
N ILE A 140 -1.27 13.11 2.60
CA ILE A 140 -1.37 12.03 1.60
C ILE A 140 -0.40 10.93 2.04
N MET A 141 -0.96 9.80 2.44
CA MET A 141 -0.21 8.62 2.86
C MET A 141 -0.35 7.50 1.86
N PHE A 142 0.77 6.84 1.57
CA PHE A 142 0.81 5.50 1.02
C PHE A 142 0.90 4.50 2.16
N LEU A 143 -0.11 3.65 2.33
CA LEU A 143 -0.04 2.49 3.22
C LEU A 143 -0.02 1.20 2.40
N SER A 144 1.00 1.02 1.57
CA SER A 144 1.27 -0.31 0.98
C SER A 144 1.63 -1.38 2.02
N TYR A 145 1.84 -1.01 3.28
CA TYR A 145 2.24 -1.93 4.35
C TYR A 145 1.10 -2.44 5.23
N LEU A 146 -0.15 -1.99 5.05
CA LEU A 146 -1.29 -2.51 5.82
C LEU A 146 -1.83 -3.86 5.29
N GLU A 147 -1.29 -4.38 4.20
CA GLU A 147 -1.73 -5.68 3.65
C GLU A 147 -0.94 -6.89 4.17
N ASP A 148 0.17 -6.70 4.90
CA ASP A 148 0.95 -7.85 5.38
C ASP A 148 0.68 -8.14 6.88
N HIS A 149 -0.23 -9.11 7.07
CA HIS A 149 -0.43 -10.02 8.21
C HIS A 149 -1.85 -10.00 8.81
N SER A 150 -2.69 -10.89 8.27
CA SER A 150 -3.70 -11.66 9.02
C SER A 150 -3.30 -13.13 9.07
#